data_AF-A0A954NN74-F1
#
_entry.id   AF-A0A954NN74-F1
#
_cell.length_a   1.000
_cell.length_b   1.000
_cell.length_c   1.000
_cell.angle_alpha   90.00
_cell.angle_beta   90.00
_cell.angle_gamma   90.00
#
_symmetry.space_group_name_H-M   'P 1'
#
loop_
_entity.id
_entity.type
_entity.pdbx_description
1 polymer ?
#
loop_
_entity_poly.entity_id
_entity_poly.type
_entity_poly.pdbx_seq_one_letter_code
_entity_poly.pdbx_strand_id
1 'polypeptide(L)'
;YRDWVIQAFNSDMPYDEFVKEQLAGDELPNRTEATVIATGFLRLGTWDDEPNDVEEYKYDRLEDLVHTTTTAFLGMTVKCARCHDHKFDAIPQTDYYRIGAAFWGGPVAHRARELQGGPTKEELGYDVLGWTDITKEPSPLNLLKKGDVHRPGPEVDPGSLTGTVSFVRDFEKPAAEVKTTQRR
;
A
#
# COMPACT_ATOMS: atom_id res chain seq x y z
N TYR A 1 8.33 -2.47 -14.46
CA TYR A 1 8.57 -1.35 -13.53
C TYR A 1 9.82 -0.54 -13.91
N ARG A 2 11.05 -1.07 -13.86
CA ARG A 2 12.27 -0.29 -14.20
C ARG A 2 12.14 0.49 -15.52
N ASP A 3 11.72 -0.19 -16.58
CA ASP A 3 11.62 0.44 -17.90
C ASP A 3 10.50 1.50 -17.95
N TRP A 4 9.42 1.33 -17.18
CA TRP A 4 8.39 2.35 -16.98
C TRP A 4 8.96 3.59 -16.27
N VAL A 5 9.78 3.41 -15.23
CA VAL A 5 10.45 4.53 -14.53
C VAL A 5 11.36 5.30 -15.50
N ILE A 6 12.19 4.59 -16.28
CA ILE A 6 13.06 5.19 -17.29
C ILE A 6 12.24 5.97 -18.31
N GLN A 7 11.14 5.41 -18.79
CA GLN A 7 10.26 6.08 -19.75
C GLN A 7 9.58 7.31 -19.16
N ALA A 8 9.07 7.24 -17.93
CA ALA A 8 8.43 8.36 -17.25
C ALA A 8 9.37 9.56 -17.11
N PHE A 9 10.64 9.32 -16.75
CA PHE A 9 11.66 10.37 -16.72
C PHE A 9 12.01 10.88 -18.13
N ASN A 10 12.18 9.99 -19.11
CA ASN A 10 12.52 10.37 -20.48
C ASN A 10 11.41 11.14 -21.20
N SER A 11 10.15 10.97 -20.77
CA SER A 11 9.00 11.67 -21.32
C SER A 11 8.63 12.94 -20.55
N ASP A 12 9.46 13.38 -19.59
CA ASP A 12 9.18 14.51 -18.70
C ASP A 12 7.79 14.39 -18.03
N MET A 13 7.43 13.19 -17.56
CA MET A 13 6.16 12.98 -16.86
C MET A 13 6.05 13.92 -15.66
N PRO A 14 4.92 14.63 -15.48
CA PRO A 14 4.68 15.44 -14.29
C PRO A 14 4.86 14.62 -13.01
N TYR A 15 5.56 15.19 -12.02
CA TYR A 15 5.91 14.44 -10.80
C TYR A 15 4.67 13.97 -10.02
N ASP A 16 3.59 14.75 -10.01
CA ASP A 16 2.33 14.36 -9.38
C ASP A 16 1.67 13.16 -10.06
N GLU A 17 1.78 13.05 -11.38
CA GLU A 17 1.36 11.88 -12.16
C GLU A 17 2.27 10.68 -11.89
N PHE A 18 3.59 10.89 -11.88
CA PHE A 18 4.58 9.85 -11.54
C PHE A 18 4.34 9.22 -10.17
N VAL A 19 4.04 10.02 -9.14
CA VAL A 19 3.71 9.51 -7.80
C VAL A 19 2.35 8.81 -7.81
N LYS A 20 1.33 9.42 -8.41
CA LYS A 20 -0.03 8.89 -8.46
C LYS A 20 -0.10 7.54 -9.15
N GLU A 21 0.56 7.37 -10.30
CA GLU A 21 0.57 6.10 -11.02
C GLU A 21 1.25 4.98 -10.21
N GLN A 22 2.31 5.27 -9.46
CA GLN A 22 2.98 4.25 -8.64
C GLN A 22 2.16 3.81 -7.43
N LEU A 23 1.36 4.72 -6.85
CA LEU A 23 0.56 4.43 -5.66
C LEU A 23 -0.84 3.90 -5.98
N ALA A 24 -1.44 4.34 -7.09
CA ALA A 24 -2.85 4.07 -7.42
C ALA A 24 -3.11 3.90 -8.93
N GLY A 25 -2.09 3.65 -9.76
CA GLY A 25 -2.24 3.50 -11.21
C GLY A 25 -3.21 2.40 -11.67
N ASP A 26 -3.45 1.39 -10.83
CA ASP A 26 -4.41 0.31 -11.06
C ASP A 26 -5.86 0.71 -10.78
N GLU A 27 -6.06 1.78 -10.00
CA GLU A 27 -7.36 2.32 -9.59
C GLU A 27 -7.81 3.51 -10.44
N LEU A 28 -6.97 3.97 -11.38
CA LEU A 28 -7.32 5.07 -12.28
C LEU A 28 -8.49 4.70 -13.21
N PRO A 29 -9.44 5.63 -13.49
CA PRO A 29 -10.61 5.34 -14.32
C PRO A 29 -10.28 4.94 -15.76
N ASN A 30 -9.14 5.41 -16.28
CA ASN A 30 -8.61 5.05 -17.59
C ASN A 30 -7.33 4.21 -17.47
N ARG A 31 -7.27 3.29 -16.50
CA ARG A 31 -6.08 2.45 -16.28
C ARG A 31 -5.61 1.81 -17.58
N THR A 32 -4.30 1.77 -17.77
CA THR A 32 -3.64 1.14 -18.92
C THR A 32 -2.62 0.12 -18.44
N GLU A 33 -2.04 -0.65 -19.36
CA GLU A 33 -0.93 -1.53 -19.03
C GLU A 33 0.22 -0.77 -18.34
N ALA A 34 0.53 0.44 -18.81
CA ALA A 34 1.59 1.27 -18.25
C ALA A 34 1.29 1.70 -16.80
N THR A 35 0.06 2.14 -16.51
CA THR A 35 -0.31 2.55 -15.14
C THR A 35 -0.34 1.36 -14.19
N VAL A 36 -0.67 0.16 -14.68
CA VAL A 36 -0.60 -1.09 -13.89
C VAL A 36 0.86 -1.55 -13.68
N ILE A 37 1.75 -1.32 -14.65
CA ILE A 37 3.20 -1.55 -14.47
C ILE A 37 3.76 -0.61 -13.39
N ALA A 38 3.26 0.64 -13.32
CA ALA A 38 3.68 1.62 -12.33
C ALA A 38 3.40 1.14 -10.90
N THR A 39 2.22 0.54 -10.65
CA THR A 39 1.85 -0.01 -9.33
C THR A 39 2.64 -1.24 -8.92
N GLY A 40 3.49 -1.76 -9.82
CA GLY A 40 4.55 -2.69 -9.46
C GLY A 40 5.42 -2.19 -8.29
N PHE A 41 5.53 -0.87 -8.07
CA PHE A 41 6.16 -0.29 -6.86
C PHE A 41 5.68 -0.95 -5.56
N LEU A 42 4.38 -1.18 -5.41
CA LEU A 42 3.77 -1.80 -4.22
C LEU A 42 3.97 -3.32 -4.15
N ARG A 43 4.50 -3.93 -5.21
CA ARG A 43 4.72 -5.38 -5.31
C ARG A 43 6.18 -5.78 -5.09
N LEU A 44 7.13 -4.88 -5.36
CA LEU A 44 8.57 -5.15 -5.41
C LEU A 44 9.26 -5.34 -4.04
N GLY A 45 8.52 -5.21 -2.94
CA GLY A 45 9.03 -5.49 -1.59
C GLY A 45 9.34 -6.98 -1.38
N THR A 46 9.91 -7.29 -0.22
CA THR A 46 10.34 -8.65 0.14
C THR A 46 9.19 -9.65 0.01
N TRP A 47 9.48 -10.79 -0.62
CA TRP A 47 8.57 -11.93 -0.69
C TRP A 47 9.15 -13.09 0.10
N ASP A 48 8.50 -13.45 1.20
CA ASP A 48 8.76 -14.69 1.93
C ASP A 48 7.81 -15.76 1.41
N ASP A 49 8.34 -16.86 0.89
CA ASP A 49 7.55 -17.99 0.38
C ASP A 49 7.25 -19.07 1.43
N GLU A 50 7.88 -19.00 2.61
CA GLU A 50 7.69 -19.93 3.73
C GLU A 50 7.83 -19.22 5.10
N PRO A 51 6.96 -18.24 5.44
CA PRO A 51 7.04 -17.50 6.69
C PRO A 51 6.73 -18.41 7.87
N ASN A 52 7.53 -18.27 8.94
CA ASN A 52 7.28 -18.98 10.19
C ASN A 52 5.96 -18.55 10.85
N ASP A 53 5.59 -17.27 10.72
CA ASP A 53 4.33 -16.70 11.17
C ASP A 53 3.74 -15.81 10.08
N VAL A 54 2.55 -16.17 9.60
CA VAL A 54 1.85 -15.48 8.51
C VAL A 54 1.40 -14.07 8.91
N GLU A 55 1.02 -13.86 10.18
CA GLU A 55 0.64 -12.52 10.65
C GLU A 55 1.87 -11.63 10.83
N GLU A 56 3.00 -12.17 11.31
CA GLU A 56 4.25 -11.42 11.37
C GLU A 56 4.68 -10.95 9.97
N TYR A 57 4.72 -11.87 9.01
CA TYR A 57 5.07 -11.56 7.62
C TYR A 57 4.13 -10.51 7.00
N LYS A 58 2.82 -10.61 7.24
CA LYS A 58 1.85 -9.61 6.80
C LYS A 58 2.21 -8.21 7.29
N TYR A 59 2.49 -8.05 8.59
CA TYR A 59 2.81 -6.73 9.16
C TYR A 59 4.20 -6.23 8.76
N ASP A 60 5.16 -7.11 8.50
CA ASP A 60 6.48 -6.73 8.00
C ASP A 60 6.43 -6.26 6.55
N ARG A 61 5.66 -6.94 5.68
CA ARG A 61 5.42 -6.45 4.32
C ARG A 61 4.70 -5.10 4.29
N LEU A 62 3.69 -4.93 5.15
CA LEU A 62 3.02 -3.64 5.30
C LEU A 62 3.96 -2.55 5.84
N GLU A 63 4.88 -2.91 6.74
CA GLU A 63 5.91 -2.01 7.23
C GLU A 63 6.84 -1.56 6.11
N ASP A 64 7.33 -2.48 5.29
CA ASP A 64 8.15 -2.16 4.11
C ASP A 64 7.43 -1.18 3.18
N LEU A 65 6.13 -1.39 2.92
CA LEU A 65 5.31 -0.51 2.07
C LEU A 65 5.13 0.88 2.68
N VAL A 66 4.78 0.96 3.97
CA VAL A 66 4.64 2.22 4.69
C VAL A 66 5.97 2.97 4.70
N HIS A 67 7.07 2.29 5.06
CA HIS A 67 8.39 2.89 5.17
C HIS A 67 8.90 3.40 3.81
N THR A 68 8.83 2.57 2.78
CA THR A 68 9.31 2.91 1.43
C THR A 68 8.51 4.08 0.86
N THR A 69 7.19 4.03 0.94
CA THR A 69 6.31 5.10 0.43
C THR A 69 6.56 6.43 1.15
N THR A 70 6.58 6.42 2.48
CA THR A 70 6.73 7.65 3.27
C THR A 70 8.12 8.25 3.12
N THR A 71 9.16 7.43 3.02
CA THR A 71 10.52 7.92 2.80
C THR A 71 10.70 8.47 1.39
N ALA A 72 10.21 7.74 0.37
CA ALA A 72 10.41 8.11 -1.03
C ALA A 72 9.62 9.35 -1.47
N PHE A 73 8.36 9.46 -1.03
CA PHE A 73 7.45 10.50 -1.55
C PHE A 73 7.13 11.62 -0.55
N LEU A 74 7.25 11.36 0.76
CA LEU A 74 7.02 12.39 1.79
C LEU A 74 8.32 12.90 2.41
N GLY A 75 9.45 12.21 2.19
CA GLY A 75 10.73 12.54 2.84
C GLY A 75 10.68 12.34 4.36
N MET A 76 9.78 11.50 4.86
CA MET A 76 9.53 11.30 6.29
C MET A 76 9.70 9.83 6.69
N THR A 77 10.34 9.58 7.82
CA THR A 77 10.41 8.25 8.43
C THR A 77 9.31 8.09 9.46
N VAL A 78 8.36 7.19 9.21
CA VAL A 78 7.23 6.94 10.15
C VAL A 78 7.33 5.61 10.89
N LYS A 79 8.36 4.79 10.62
CA LYS A 79 8.51 3.41 11.13
C LYS A 79 8.47 3.30 12.66
N CYS A 80 9.02 4.28 13.38
CA CYS A 80 8.96 4.28 14.85
C CYS A 80 7.52 4.32 15.38
N ALA A 81 6.59 4.87 14.58
CA ALA A 81 5.17 4.91 14.92
C ALA A 81 4.50 3.52 14.89
N ARG A 82 5.17 2.46 14.44
CA ARG A 82 4.64 1.07 14.47
C ARG A 82 4.25 0.63 15.88
N CYS A 83 5.07 0.94 16.88
CA CYS A 83 4.88 0.41 18.23
C CYS A 83 4.30 1.42 19.23
N HIS A 84 4.49 2.71 18.99
CA HIS A 84 4.05 3.77 19.88
C HIS A 84 3.98 5.08 19.09
N ASP A 85 3.32 6.11 19.60
CA ASP A 85 3.35 7.43 18.95
C ASP A 85 4.79 7.88 18.71
N HIS A 86 5.06 8.49 17.56
CA HIS A 86 6.41 8.89 17.20
C HIS A 86 7.06 9.76 18.28
N LYS A 87 8.33 9.50 18.60
CA LYS A 87 8.99 10.05 19.79
C LYS A 87 9.08 11.58 19.76
N PHE A 88 9.30 12.15 18.58
CA PHE A 88 9.61 13.59 18.43
C PHE A 88 8.62 14.33 17.55
N ASP A 89 7.97 13.62 16.63
CA ASP A 89 7.07 14.22 15.64
C ASP A 89 5.64 13.92 16.05
N ALA A 90 4.70 14.81 15.70
CA ALA A 90 3.28 14.63 15.96
C ALA A 90 2.67 13.60 14.99
N ILE A 91 3.15 12.37 15.07
CA ILE A 91 2.70 11.23 14.26
C ILE A 91 2.18 10.17 15.25
N PRO A 92 0.87 10.14 15.50
CA PRO A 92 0.24 9.07 16.26
C PRO A 92 0.54 7.69 15.67
N GLN A 93 0.59 6.66 16.52
CA GLN A 93 0.67 5.27 16.08
C GLN A 93 -0.47 4.94 15.10
N THR A 94 -1.66 5.51 15.33
CA THR A 94 -2.81 5.30 14.44
C THR A 94 -2.49 5.68 13.00
N ASP A 95 -1.74 6.75 12.74
CA ASP A 95 -1.46 7.21 11.38
C ASP A 95 -0.61 6.20 10.61
N TYR A 96 0.37 5.59 11.28
CA TYR A 96 1.16 4.50 10.70
C TYR A 96 0.26 3.36 10.21
N TYR A 97 -0.69 2.94 11.05
CA TYR A 97 -1.62 1.86 10.69
C TYR A 97 -2.65 2.29 9.64
N ARG A 98 -3.09 3.55 9.63
CA ARG A 98 -3.98 4.10 8.59
C ARG A 98 -3.30 4.11 7.21
N ILE A 99 -2.02 4.43 7.12
CA ILE A 99 -1.25 4.32 5.87
C ILE A 99 -1.10 2.85 5.48
N GLY A 100 -0.78 1.97 6.43
CA GLY A 100 -0.74 0.53 6.16
C GLY A 100 -2.08 -0.01 5.65
N ALA A 101 -3.19 0.47 6.20
CA ALA A 101 -4.54 0.11 5.78
C ALA A 101 -4.86 0.57 4.35
N ALA A 102 -4.28 1.70 3.90
CA ALA A 102 -4.41 2.16 2.52
C ALA A 102 -3.83 1.14 1.53
N PHE A 103 -2.64 0.59 1.80
CA PHE A 103 -1.99 -0.40 0.94
C PHE A 103 -2.48 -1.84 1.16
N TRP A 104 -3.31 -2.07 2.19
CA TRP A 104 -3.84 -3.38 2.54
C TRP A 104 -5.11 -3.70 1.75
N GLY A 105 -4.91 -4.30 0.57
CA GLY A 105 -5.95 -4.77 -0.36
C GLY A 105 -6.57 -6.14 -0.03
N GLY A 106 -6.27 -6.72 1.14
CA GLY A 106 -6.78 -8.04 1.58
C GLY A 106 -5.69 -9.10 1.68
N PRO A 107 -6.05 -10.40 1.84
CA PRO A 107 -5.10 -11.47 2.11
C PRO A 107 -4.14 -11.68 0.94
N VAL A 108 -2.97 -11.06 1.07
CA VAL A 108 -1.72 -11.31 0.31
C VAL A 108 -1.14 -12.67 0.73
N ALA A 109 -2.00 -13.69 0.85
CA ALA A 109 -1.63 -15.01 1.33
C ALA A 109 -0.77 -15.75 0.29
N HIS A 110 -0.12 -16.84 0.70
CA HIS A 110 0.56 -17.76 -0.20
C HIS A 110 -0.40 -18.25 -1.27
N ARG A 111 -0.35 -17.59 -2.42
CA ARG A 111 -0.87 -18.09 -3.68
C ARG A 111 0.20 -18.97 -4.32
N ALA A 112 -0.01 -19.36 -5.57
CA ALA A 112 1.02 -20.01 -6.35
C ALA A 112 2.34 -19.19 -6.30
N ARG A 113 3.48 -19.88 -6.20
CA ARG A 113 4.83 -19.28 -6.12
C ARG A 113 5.08 -18.22 -7.21
N GLU A 114 4.46 -18.41 -8.37
CA GLU A 114 4.55 -17.53 -9.54
C GLU A 114 3.91 -16.16 -9.30
N LEU A 115 3.00 -16.05 -8.33
CA LEU A 115 2.28 -14.82 -8.03
C LEU A 115 2.94 -13.99 -6.93
N GLN A 116 3.88 -14.55 -6.15
CA GLN A 116 4.52 -13.84 -5.02
C GLN A 116 3.49 -13.06 -4.18
N GLY A 117 2.35 -13.71 -3.87
CA GLY A 117 1.21 -13.15 -3.12
C GLY A 117 0.45 -11.99 -3.76
N GLY A 118 0.86 -11.54 -4.94
CA GLY A 118 0.17 -10.52 -5.70
C GLY A 118 -0.98 -11.06 -6.57
N PRO A 119 -1.64 -10.15 -7.30
CA PRO A 119 -2.75 -10.49 -8.18
C PRO A 119 -2.33 -11.31 -9.41
N THR A 120 -3.27 -12.07 -9.97
CA THR A 120 -3.14 -12.82 -11.22
C THR A 120 -3.26 -11.89 -12.45
N LYS A 121 -2.90 -12.42 -13.61
CA LYS A 121 -3.09 -11.75 -14.90
C LYS A 121 -4.57 -11.40 -15.16
N GLU A 122 -5.49 -12.29 -14.78
CA GLU A 122 -6.93 -12.07 -14.96
C GLU A 122 -7.46 -10.97 -14.04
N GLU A 123 -6.93 -10.87 -12.81
CA GLU A 123 -7.27 -9.81 -11.87
C GLU A 123 -6.73 -8.44 -12.35
N LEU A 124 -5.50 -8.42 -12.88
CA LEU A 124 -4.88 -7.20 -13.42
C LEU A 124 -5.47 -6.80 -14.79
N GLY A 125 -5.89 -7.76 -15.61
CA GLY A 125 -6.28 -7.58 -17.00
C GLY A 125 -5.10 -7.42 -17.97
N TYR A 126 -3.86 -7.49 -17.47
CA TYR A 126 -2.61 -7.32 -18.22
C TYR A 126 -1.58 -8.35 -17.77
N ASP A 127 -0.66 -8.70 -18.66
CA ASP A 127 0.40 -9.68 -18.40
C ASP A 127 1.64 -9.01 -17.79
N VAL A 128 1.48 -8.44 -16.60
CA VAL A 128 2.49 -7.60 -15.95
C VAL A 128 2.57 -7.85 -14.44
N LEU A 129 3.71 -7.50 -13.84
CA LEU A 129 3.88 -7.51 -12.39
C LEU A 129 3.33 -6.20 -11.80
N GLY A 130 2.01 -6.16 -11.57
CA GLY A 130 1.31 -5.02 -10.97
C GLY A 130 0.68 -5.34 -9.61
N TRP A 131 0.07 -4.32 -9.01
CA TRP A 131 -0.74 -4.43 -7.80
C TRP A 131 -2.19 -4.05 -8.12
N THR A 132 -3.14 -4.78 -7.54
CA THR A 132 -4.57 -4.44 -7.52
C THR A 132 -5.21 -5.12 -6.33
N ASP A 133 -6.28 -4.52 -5.86
CA ASP A 133 -7.16 -5.12 -4.88
C ASP A 133 -7.80 -6.40 -5.40
N ILE A 134 -7.78 -7.45 -4.57
CA ILE A 134 -8.32 -8.78 -4.91
C ILE A 134 -9.80 -8.88 -4.53
N THR A 135 -10.18 -8.27 -3.41
CA THR A 135 -11.55 -8.23 -2.93
C THR A 135 -12.02 -6.79 -2.82
N LYS A 136 -13.32 -6.56 -2.93
CA LYS A 136 -13.91 -5.24 -2.67
C LYS A 136 -13.99 -4.92 -1.18
N GLU A 137 -14.06 -5.96 -0.35
CA GLU A 137 -14.09 -5.91 1.10
C GLU A 137 -12.83 -6.63 1.61
N PRO A 138 -11.74 -5.91 1.88
CA PRO A 138 -10.52 -6.50 2.36
C PRO A 138 -10.62 -6.78 3.86
N SER A 139 -9.81 -7.72 4.35
CA SER A 139 -9.76 -8.02 5.78
C SER A 139 -9.41 -6.77 6.60
N PRO A 140 -9.92 -6.65 7.83
CA PRO A 140 -9.58 -5.53 8.69
C PRO A 140 -8.07 -5.52 9.00
N LEU A 141 -7.48 -4.32 9.08
CA LEU A 141 -6.15 -4.13 9.64
C LEU A 141 -6.31 -3.53 11.03
N ASN A 142 -5.61 -4.09 12.02
CA ASN A 142 -5.73 -3.64 13.40
C ASN A 142 -4.51 -2.83 13.81
N LEU A 143 -4.73 -1.82 14.64
CA LEU A 143 -3.64 -1.20 15.41
C LEU A 143 -3.08 -2.24 16.37
N LEU A 144 -1.77 -2.44 16.41
CA LEU A 144 -1.16 -3.42 17.32
C LEU A 144 -0.70 -2.76 18.62
N LYS A 145 -0.96 -3.44 19.74
CA LYS A 145 -0.46 -2.97 21.04
C LYS A 145 1.05 -3.15 21.08
N LYS A 146 1.81 -2.06 21.06
CA LYS A 146 3.28 -2.08 21.03
C LYS A 146 3.88 -2.81 19.82
N GLY A 147 3.17 -2.82 18.69
CA GLY A 147 3.62 -3.50 17.47
C GLY A 147 3.52 -5.03 17.50
N ASP A 148 2.96 -5.61 18.57
CA ASP A 148 2.82 -7.05 18.77
C ASP A 148 1.63 -7.60 17.97
N VAL A 149 1.93 -8.42 16.95
CA VAL A 149 0.94 -9.00 16.02
C VAL A 149 -0.08 -9.90 16.72
N HIS A 150 0.26 -10.47 17.87
CA HIS A 150 -0.65 -11.31 18.66
C HIS A 150 -1.50 -10.51 19.65
N ARG A 151 -1.36 -9.18 19.66
CA ARG A 151 -2.13 -8.27 20.53
C ARG A 151 -2.83 -7.19 19.70
N PRO A 152 -3.78 -7.58 18.82
CA PRO A 152 -4.54 -6.62 18.03
C PRO A 152 -5.38 -5.72 18.95
N GLY A 153 -5.44 -4.46 18.56
CA GLY A 153 -6.33 -3.43 19.09
C GLY A 153 -7.49 -3.20 18.12
N PRO A 154 -8.08 -1.99 18.13
CA PRO A 154 -9.18 -1.65 17.23
C PRO A 154 -8.75 -1.72 15.76
N GLU A 155 -9.72 -1.97 14.89
CA GLU A 155 -9.57 -1.81 13.45
C GLU A 155 -9.26 -0.34 13.10
N VAL A 156 -8.46 -0.14 12.05
CA VAL A 156 -8.12 1.17 11.52
C VAL A 156 -8.65 1.36 10.10
N ASP A 157 -9.29 2.50 9.87
CA ASP A 157 -9.65 2.94 8.52
C ASP A 157 -8.39 3.41 7.76
N PRO A 158 -8.35 3.32 6.42
CA PRO A 158 -7.27 3.90 5.63
C PRO A 158 -7.20 5.43 5.79
N GLY A 159 -6.00 5.99 5.71
CA GLY A 159 -5.82 7.44 5.80
C GLY A 159 -4.37 7.92 5.73
N SER A 160 -4.21 9.24 5.65
CA SER A 160 -2.93 9.95 5.60
C SER A 160 -2.39 10.32 7.00
N LEU A 161 -1.20 10.91 7.04
CA LEU A 161 -0.64 11.53 8.25
C LEU A 161 -1.52 12.70 8.71
N THR A 162 -1.94 12.69 9.96
CA THR A 162 -2.77 13.73 10.57
C THR A 162 -1.96 14.98 10.94
N GLY A 163 -0.67 14.83 11.23
CA GLY A 163 0.25 15.91 11.60
C GLY A 163 0.59 16.89 10.46
N THR A 164 0.27 16.56 9.21
CA THR A 164 0.39 17.49 8.08
C THR A 164 -0.91 18.28 7.94
N VAL A 165 -0.95 19.44 8.62
CA VAL A 165 -2.10 20.35 8.81
C VAL A 165 -2.85 20.80 7.53
N SER A 166 -2.40 20.44 6.33
CA SER A 166 -3.08 20.69 5.06
C SER A 166 -3.68 19.44 4.38
N PHE A 167 -3.47 18.23 4.91
CA PHE A 167 -3.80 16.95 4.24
C PHE A 167 -4.66 15.99 5.07
N VAL A 168 -5.27 16.43 6.18
CA VAL A 168 -6.31 15.64 6.86
C VAL A 168 -7.53 15.60 5.96
N ARG A 169 -7.58 14.58 5.10
CA ARG A 169 -8.75 14.19 4.33
C ARG A 169 -8.92 12.70 4.58
N ASP A 170 -10.08 12.32 5.07
CA ASP A 170 -10.51 10.94 4.87
C ASP A 170 -10.61 10.72 3.36
N PHE A 171 -10.10 9.59 2.88
CA PHE A 171 -10.27 9.22 1.48
C PHE A 171 -11.77 9.19 1.17
N GLU A 172 -12.21 9.88 0.12
CA GLU A 172 -13.61 9.89 -0.26
C GLU A 172 -14.07 8.47 -0.59
N LYS A 173 -15.18 8.04 0.01
CA LYS A 173 -15.76 6.74 -0.32
C LYS A 173 -16.27 6.77 -1.76
N PRO A 174 -15.89 5.78 -2.59
CA PRO A 174 -16.18 5.81 -4.01
C PRO A 174 -17.55 5.22 -4.37
N ALA A 175 -17.89 5.28 -5.66
CA ALA A 175 -19.12 4.77 -6.22
C ALA A 175 -19.24 3.23 -6.08
N ALA A 176 -20.48 2.75 -5.97
CA ALA A 176 -20.77 1.37 -5.56
C ALA A 176 -20.39 0.30 -6.62
N GLU A 177 -20.11 0.69 -7.85
CA GLU A 177 -19.87 -0.18 -9.00
C GLU A 177 -18.41 -0.65 -9.18
N VAL A 178 -17.46 -0.06 -8.45
CA VAL A 178 -16.03 -0.38 -8.59
C VAL A 178 -15.66 -1.66 -7.83
N LYS A 179 -14.75 -2.45 -8.40
CA LYS A 179 -14.34 -3.78 -7.90
C LYS A 179 -13.15 -3.78 -6.94
N THR A 180 -12.39 -2.67 -6.86
CA THR A 180 -11.25 -2.50 -5.96
C THR A 180 -11.70 -2.07 -4.55
N THR A 181 -10.86 -2.27 -3.53
CA THR A 181 -11.10 -1.80 -2.15
C THR A 181 -11.12 -0.28 -2.06
N GLN A 182 -10.39 0.40 -2.95
CA GLN A 182 -10.35 1.85 -3.08
C GLN A 182 -9.91 2.54 -1.81
N ARG A 183 -8.90 1.95 -1.18
CA ARG A 183 -8.27 2.44 0.04
C ARG A 183 -7.08 3.36 -0.26
N ARG A 184 -6.72 3.57 -1.54
CA ARG A 184 -5.57 4.35 -2.03
C ARG A 184 -5.98 5.56 -2.85
#